data_AF-W9YZY1-F1
#
_entry.id   AF-W9YZY1-F1
#
_cell.length_a   1.000
_cell.length_b   1.000
_cell.length_c   1.000
_cell.angle_alpha   90.00
_cell.angle_beta   90.00
_cell.angle_gamma   90.00
#
_symmetry.space_group_name_H-M   'P 1'
#
loop_
_entity.id
_entity.type
_entity.pdbx_description
1 polymer ?
#
loop_
_entity_poly.entity_id
_entity_poly.type
_entity_poly.pdbx_seq_one_letter_code
_entity_poly.pdbx_strand_id
1 'polypeptide(L)'
;MADKRCFVTIGATASFNGLVKAVLEPEFITELQRAGYSHLRVQYGDHEGEEIFKAKKAQLRETLVVDGFNITGFGFNKAGLREEMVAVKGHSIESEGMIISHAGSGSILDGLRVGVPLVVVPNTDLLHNHQVELAEVLAEQQYVVYGKLDDLPAAIEDVEKLRRRMRDWPPLRSGEEKYKHGLADVMAEEMGWQID
;
A
#
# COMPACT_ATOMS: atom_id res chain seq x y z
N MET A 1 -18.14 -7.49 9.82
CA MET A 1 -16.80 -7.67 9.22
C MET A 1 -16.05 -6.36 9.36
N ALA A 2 -14.74 -6.40 9.61
CA ALA A 2 -13.94 -5.18 9.70
C ALA A 2 -13.87 -4.50 8.31
N ASP A 3 -13.99 -3.17 8.28
CA ASP A 3 -13.84 -2.36 7.06
C ASP A 3 -12.34 -2.13 6.76
N LYS A 4 -11.63 -3.23 6.51
CA LYS A 4 -10.19 -3.23 6.26
C LYS A 4 -9.91 -3.05 4.77
N ARG A 5 -9.15 -2.01 4.44
CA ARG A 5 -8.99 -1.52 3.06
C ARG A 5 -7.59 -1.73 2.51
N CYS A 6 -7.50 -2.18 1.27
CA CYS A 6 -6.26 -2.22 0.49
C CYS A 6 -6.33 -1.13 -0.57
N PHE A 7 -5.42 -0.18 -0.52
CA PHE A 7 -5.29 0.86 -1.54
C PHE A 7 -4.04 0.62 -2.38
N VAL A 8 -4.21 0.58 -3.70
CA VAL A 8 -3.12 0.37 -4.65
C VAL A 8 -2.93 1.64 -5.46
N THR A 9 -1.70 2.15 -5.51
CA THR A 9 -1.34 3.33 -6.30
C THR A 9 -0.13 3.10 -7.20
N ILE A 10 -0.33 3.34 -8.50
CA ILE A 10 0.75 3.40 -9.50
C ILE A 10 1.37 4.80 -9.63
N GLY A 11 0.99 5.74 -8.75
CA GLY A 11 1.49 7.11 -8.77
C GLY A 11 0.85 8.01 -9.82
N ALA A 12 1.53 9.13 -10.09
CA ALA A 12 1.05 10.20 -10.95
C ALA A 12 1.70 10.23 -12.34
N THR A 13 2.92 9.71 -12.45
CA THR A 13 3.85 10.08 -13.54
C THR A 13 4.10 8.98 -14.55
N ALA A 14 3.90 7.71 -14.19
CA ALA A 14 4.13 6.58 -15.09
C ALA A 14 3.01 5.54 -14.94
N SER A 15 2.59 4.95 -16.05
CA SER A 15 1.71 3.79 -16.01
C SER A 15 2.48 2.59 -15.45
N PHE A 16 1.78 1.73 -14.69
CA PHE A 16 2.33 0.48 -14.20
C PHE A 16 1.29 -0.64 -14.29
N ASN A 17 1.01 -0.99 -15.53
CA ASN A 17 -0.03 -1.97 -15.89
C ASN A 17 0.26 -3.36 -15.30
N GLY A 18 1.54 -3.70 -15.08
CA GLY A 18 1.96 -4.92 -14.39
C GLY A 18 1.37 -5.01 -12.98
N LEU A 19 1.47 -3.94 -12.19
CA LEU A 19 0.91 -3.90 -10.84
C LEU A 19 -0.62 -3.98 -10.85
N VAL A 20 -1.28 -3.26 -11.77
CA VAL A 20 -2.75 -3.32 -11.91
C VAL A 20 -3.23 -4.73 -12.22
N LYS A 21 -2.51 -5.47 -13.08
CA LYS A 21 -2.82 -6.87 -13.38
C LYS A 21 -2.60 -7.76 -12.15
N ALA A 22 -1.44 -7.65 -11.51
CA ALA A 22 -1.05 -8.49 -10.37
C ALA A 22 -2.05 -8.39 -9.19
N VAL A 23 -2.49 -7.18 -8.83
CA VAL A 23 -3.46 -6.98 -7.73
C VAL A 23 -4.88 -7.41 -8.06
N LEU A 24 -5.15 -7.79 -9.31
CA LEU A 24 -6.45 -8.31 -9.76
C LEU A 24 -6.36 -9.79 -10.17
N GLU A 25 -5.25 -10.48 -9.87
CA GLU A 25 -5.19 -11.92 -10.06
C GLU A 25 -5.99 -12.66 -8.97
N PRO A 26 -6.66 -13.78 -9.30
CA PRO A 26 -7.49 -14.52 -8.35
C PRO A 26 -6.75 -14.93 -7.07
N GLU A 27 -5.48 -15.30 -7.18
CA GLU A 27 -4.63 -15.70 -6.06
C GLU A 27 -4.44 -14.56 -5.06
N PHE A 28 -4.12 -13.36 -5.56
CA PHE A 28 -3.98 -12.17 -4.73
C PHE A 28 -5.31 -11.79 -4.05
N ILE A 29 -6.43 -11.81 -4.77
CA ILE A 29 -7.75 -11.50 -4.20
C ILE A 29 -8.12 -12.51 -3.11
N THR A 30 -7.85 -13.79 -3.32
CA THR A 30 -8.11 -14.85 -2.34
C THR A 30 -7.32 -14.63 -1.05
N GLU A 31 -6.02 -14.36 -1.17
CA GLU A 31 -5.18 -14.07 0.01
C GLU A 31 -5.58 -12.78 0.71
N LEU A 32 -5.98 -11.76 -0.04
CA LEU A 32 -6.46 -10.50 0.52
C LEU A 32 -7.74 -10.70 1.35
N GLN A 33 -8.68 -11.51 0.84
CA GLN A 33 -9.90 -11.90 1.58
C GLN A 33 -9.57 -12.75 2.81
N ARG A 34 -8.62 -13.70 2.71
CA ARG A 34 -8.16 -14.51 3.85
C ARG A 34 -7.54 -13.65 4.95
N ALA A 35 -6.82 -12.59 4.58
CA ALA A 35 -6.26 -11.60 5.51
C ALA A 35 -7.29 -10.61 6.08
N GLY A 36 -8.58 -10.81 5.79
CA GLY A 36 -9.70 -10.06 6.37
C GLY A 36 -9.99 -8.71 5.72
N TYR A 37 -9.40 -8.43 4.55
CA TYR A 37 -9.71 -7.22 3.79
C TYR A 37 -11.08 -7.36 3.12
N SER A 38 -11.85 -6.27 3.14
CA SER A 38 -13.18 -6.20 2.54
C SER A 38 -13.23 -5.26 1.34
N HIS A 39 -12.22 -4.39 1.17
CA HIS A 39 -12.17 -3.41 0.10
C HIS A 39 -10.81 -3.40 -0.59
N LEU A 40 -10.84 -3.44 -1.92
CA LEU A 40 -9.69 -3.15 -2.77
C LEU A 40 -10.00 -1.91 -3.61
N ARG A 41 -9.13 -0.89 -3.51
CA ARG A 41 -9.24 0.34 -4.30
C ARG A 41 -7.97 0.52 -5.12
N VAL A 42 -8.11 0.56 -6.44
CA VAL A 42 -6.96 0.59 -7.37
C VAL A 42 -6.94 1.91 -8.14
N GLN A 43 -5.87 2.68 -8.00
CA GLN A 43 -5.56 3.76 -8.91
C GLN A 43 -4.89 3.16 -10.16
N TYR A 44 -5.62 3.10 -11.28
CA TYR A 44 -5.16 2.47 -12.51
C TYR A 44 -4.49 3.44 -13.50
N GLY A 45 -4.52 4.74 -13.22
CA GLY A 45 -3.84 5.76 -14.02
C GLY A 45 -4.62 6.22 -15.25
N ASP A 46 -4.12 5.88 -16.43
CA ASP A 46 -4.65 6.34 -17.72
C ASP A 46 -5.70 5.40 -18.32
N HIS A 47 -6.03 5.60 -19.59
CA HIS A 47 -7.04 4.81 -20.30
C HIS A 47 -6.66 3.34 -20.42
N GLU A 48 -5.37 3.02 -20.66
CA GLU A 48 -4.93 1.63 -20.82
C GLU A 48 -5.09 0.88 -19.49
N GLY A 49 -4.69 1.50 -18.38
CA GLY A 49 -4.90 0.95 -17.05
C GLY A 49 -6.39 0.74 -16.72
N GLU A 50 -7.26 1.66 -17.15
CA GLU A 50 -8.71 1.54 -16.97
C GLU A 50 -9.30 0.32 -17.69
N GLU A 51 -8.89 0.08 -18.94
CA GLU A 51 -9.33 -1.07 -19.72
C GLU A 51 -8.90 -2.39 -19.07
N ILE A 52 -7.65 -2.47 -18.63
CA ILE A 52 -7.10 -3.63 -17.91
C ILE A 52 -7.90 -3.87 -16.62
N PHE A 53 -8.14 -2.82 -15.84
CA PHE A 53 -8.91 -2.90 -14.59
C PHE A 53 -10.32 -3.44 -14.85
N LYS A 54 -11.03 -2.90 -15.84
CA LYS A 54 -12.40 -3.34 -16.18
C LYS A 54 -12.43 -4.79 -16.65
N ALA A 55 -11.51 -5.19 -17.52
CA ALA A 55 -11.44 -6.55 -18.04
C ALA A 55 -11.17 -7.58 -16.93
N LYS A 56 -10.15 -7.33 -16.10
CA LYS A 56 -9.80 -8.23 -14.97
C LYS A 56 -10.91 -8.28 -13.93
N LYS A 57 -11.53 -7.15 -13.59
CA LYS A 57 -12.66 -7.10 -12.65
C LYS A 57 -13.86 -7.91 -13.15
N ALA A 58 -14.14 -7.92 -14.45
CA ALA A 58 -15.19 -8.75 -15.03
C ALA A 58 -14.86 -10.25 -14.90
N GLN A 59 -13.64 -10.65 -15.22
CA GLN A 59 -13.17 -12.05 -15.10
C GLN A 59 -13.25 -12.56 -13.65
N LEU A 60 -12.90 -11.72 -12.67
CA LEU A 60 -12.98 -12.09 -11.25
C LEU A 60 -14.41 -12.40 -10.81
N ARG A 61 -15.41 -11.66 -11.32
CA ARG A 61 -16.83 -11.89 -10.99
C ARG A 61 -17.35 -13.24 -11.49
N GLU A 62 -16.77 -13.75 -12.57
CA GLU A 62 -17.14 -15.06 -13.13
C GLU A 62 -16.44 -16.20 -12.39
N THR A 63 -15.25 -15.95 -11.85
CA THR A 63 -14.36 -16.98 -11.27
C THR A 63 -14.52 -17.14 -9.75
N LEU A 64 -14.87 -16.06 -9.04
CA LEU A 64 -14.92 -16.02 -7.59
C LEU A 64 -16.31 -15.55 -7.10
N VAL A 65 -16.82 -16.21 -6.05
CA VAL A 65 -17.94 -15.68 -5.27
C VAL A 65 -17.40 -14.63 -4.32
N VAL A 66 -17.30 -13.39 -4.81
CA VAL A 66 -16.76 -12.24 -4.09
C VAL A 66 -17.85 -11.62 -3.20
N ASP A 67 -18.53 -12.44 -2.39
CA ASP A 67 -19.60 -11.95 -1.52
C ASP A 67 -19.00 -11.04 -0.42
N GLY A 68 -19.48 -9.80 -0.37
CA GLY A 68 -19.04 -8.82 0.62
C GLY A 68 -17.65 -8.22 0.39
N PHE A 69 -17.01 -8.43 -0.76
CA PHE A 69 -15.72 -7.82 -1.10
C PHE A 69 -15.83 -6.83 -2.26
N ASN A 70 -15.44 -5.58 -2.01
CA ASN A 70 -15.68 -4.48 -2.93
C ASN A 70 -14.40 -4.05 -3.65
N ILE A 71 -14.39 -4.24 -4.98
CA ILE A 71 -13.29 -3.79 -5.85
C ILE A 71 -13.72 -2.50 -6.55
N THR A 72 -13.05 -1.40 -6.24
CA THR A 72 -13.25 -0.10 -6.90
C THR A 72 -11.94 0.37 -7.52
N GLY A 73 -12.04 1.30 -8.47
CA GLY A 73 -10.85 1.90 -9.07
C GLY A 73 -11.13 3.30 -9.58
N PHE A 74 -10.06 4.06 -9.77
CA PHE A 74 -10.10 5.39 -10.35
C PHE A 74 -8.81 5.66 -11.14
N GLY A 75 -8.88 6.63 -12.05
CA GLY A 75 -7.73 7.07 -12.84
C GLY A 75 -6.84 8.04 -12.06
N PHE A 76 -6.29 9.02 -12.76
CA PHE A 76 -5.53 10.09 -12.12
C PHE A 76 -6.41 11.03 -11.27
N ASN A 77 -5.99 11.30 -10.02
CA ASN A 77 -6.66 12.25 -9.13
C ASN A 77 -5.81 13.52 -8.91
N LYS A 78 -6.30 14.66 -9.43
CA LYS A 78 -5.64 15.98 -9.28
C LYS A 78 -5.67 16.52 -7.85
N ALA A 79 -6.61 16.07 -7.02
CA ALA A 79 -6.68 16.45 -5.60
C ALA A 79 -5.63 15.73 -4.74
N GLY A 80 -4.88 14.78 -5.33
CA GLY A 80 -3.89 13.96 -4.63
C GLY A 80 -4.47 12.66 -4.09
N LEU A 81 -3.66 11.94 -3.32
CA LEU A 81 -3.99 10.60 -2.80
C LEU A 81 -4.22 10.58 -1.28
N ARG A 82 -4.10 11.73 -0.61
CA ARG A 82 -4.11 11.81 0.85
C ARG A 82 -5.40 11.24 1.46
N GLU A 83 -6.57 11.58 0.92
CA GLU A 83 -7.85 11.08 1.42
C GLU A 83 -7.95 9.55 1.31
N GLU A 84 -7.44 8.98 0.21
CA GLU A 84 -7.40 7.54 -0.01
C GLU A 84 -6.47 6.85 1.00
N MET A 85 -5.29 7.44 1.24
CA MET A 85 -4.34 6.92 2.23
C MET A 85 -4.88 7.02 3.66
N VAL A 86 -5.56 8.12 4.01
CA VAL A 86 -6.20 8.29 5.33
C VAL A 86 -7.33 7.28 5.52
N ALA A 87 -8.11 7.00 4.48
CA ALA A 87 -9.17 5.99 4.54
C ALA A 87 -8.64 4.57 4.82
N VAL A 88 -7.38 4.28 4.48
CA VAL A 88 -6.70 3.01 4.76
C VAL A 88 -6.31 2.86 6.22
N LYS A 89 -6.07 3.96 6.94
CA LYS A 89 -5.64 3.93 8.35
C LYS A 89 -6.63 3.20 9.26
N GLY A 90 -7.91 3.20 8.89
CA GLY A 90 -8.97 2.62 9.71
C GLY A 90 -9.12 3.35 11.05
N HIS A 91 -9.96 2.79 11.92
CA HIS A 91 -10.23 3.33 13.27
C HIS A 91 -9.77 2.41 14.40
N SER A 92 -9.37 1.18 14.06
CA SER A 92 -8.90 0.15 14.97
C SER A 92 -7.88 -0.74 14.27
N ILE A 93 -7.14 -1.51 15.06
CA ILE A 93 -6.12 -2.47 14.59
C ILE A 93 -6.69 -3.47 13.58
N GLU A 94 -7.95 -3.88 13.75
CA GLU A 94 -8.61 -4.85 12.86
C GLU A 94 -9.06 -4.23 11.54
N SER A 95 -9.30 -2.91 11.53
CA SER A 95 -9.71 -2.15 10.34
C SER A 95 -8.54 -1.46 9.63
N GLU A 96 -7.37 -1.40 10.27
CA GLU A 96 -6.17 -0.83 9.66
C GLU A 96 -5.78 -1.65 8.44
N GLY A 97 -5.72 -0.96 7.31
CA GLY A 97 -5.49 -1.55 6.01
C GLY A 97 -4.02 -1.63 5.61
N MET A 98 -3.78 -1.60 4.30
CA MET A 98 -2.44 -1.45 3.74
C MET A 98 -2.48 -0.62 2.45
N ILE A 99 -1.34 -0.04 2.13
CA ILE A 99 -1.09 0.60 0.84
C ILE A 99 -0.11 -0.26 0.04
N ILE A 100 -0.36 -0.46 -1.25
CA ILE A 100 0.60 -0.99 -2.20
C ILE A 100 0.98 0.14 -3.17
N SER A 101 2.27 0.45 -3.27
CA SER A 101 2.78 1.56 -4.10
C SER A 101 3.91 1.12 -5.02
N HIS A 102 3.91 1.63 -6.24
CA HIS A 102 4.93 1.38 -7.28
C HIS A 102 6.35 1.95 -7.03
N ALA A 103 6.70 2.27 -5.78
CA ALA A 103 7.96 2.93 -5.40
C ALA A 103 8.15 4.40 -5.85
N GLY A 104 7.08 5.12 -6.20
CA GLY A 104 7.14 6.58 -6.31
C GLY A 104 7.44 7.22 -4.96
N SER A 105 8.55 7.98 -4.86
CA SER A 105 9.04 8.55 -3.59
C SER A 105 7.99 9.40 -2.86
N GLY A 106 7.19 10.20 -3.59
CA GLY A 106 6.11 10.98 -3.00
C GLY A 106 5.03 10.12 -2.35
N SER A 107 4.59 9.05 -3.03
CA SER A 107 3.58 8.12 -2.50
C SER A 107 4.09 7.32 -1.31
N ILE A 108 5.37 6.94 -1.31
CA ILE A 108 6.01 6.29 -0.17
C ILE A 108 5.99 7.21 1.06
N LEU A 109 6.49 8.45 0.91
CA LEU A 109 6.56 9.39 2.02
C LEU A 109 5.17 9.75 2.55
N ASP A 110 4.18 9.90 1.68
CA ASP A 110 2.81 10.16 2.11
C ASP A 110 2.20 8.95 2.85
N GLY A 111 2.46 7.71 2.41
CA GLY A 111 2.04 6.51 3.12
C GLY A 111 2.66 6.41 4.52
N LEU A 112 3.97 6.65 4.62
CA LEU A 112 4.66 6.63 5.91
C LEU A 112 4.22 7.75 6.85
N ARG A 113 3.92 8.96 6.33
CA ARG A 113 3.35 10.09 7.10
C ARG A 113 1.99 9.75 7.71
N VAL A 114 1.15 9.03 6.98
CA VAL A 114 -0.15 8.59 7.51
C VAL A 114 0.03 7.51 8.59
N GLY A 115 1.16 6.79 8.53
CA GLY A 115 1.54 5.76 9.49
C GLY A 115 0.84 4.43 9.20
N VAL A 116 0.58 4.13 7.93
CA VAL A 116 -0.08 2.88 7.52
C VAL A 116 0.93 1.88 6.97
N PRO A 117 0.69 0.57 7.13
CA PRO A 117 1.54 -0.45 6.55
C PRO A 117 1.63 -0.32 5.03
N LEU A 118 2.86 -0.30 4.51
CA LEU A 118 3.17 -0.01 3.12
C LEU A 118 3.94 -1.16 2.47
N VAL A 119 3.45 -1.63 1.32
CA VAL A 119 4.14 -2.54 0.42
C VAL A 119 4.65 -1.72 -0.77
N VAL A 120 5.95 -1.78 -1.03
CA VAL A 120 6.59 -1.09 -2.14
C VAL A 120 6.95 -2.09 -3.22
N VAL A 121 6.32 -1.97 -4.39
CA VAL A 121 6.54 -2.83 -5.55
C VAL A 121 7.27 -1.99 -6.62
N PRO A 122 8.60 -2.02 -6.69
CA PRO A 122 9.32 -1.22 -7.67
C PRO A 122 8.98 -1.68 -9.09
N ASN A 123 8.90 -0.72 -10.01
CA ASN A 123 8.75 -1.04 -11.43
C ASN A 123 10.12 -1.39 -12.04
N THR A 124 10.40 -2.69 -12.16
CA THR A 124 11.66 -3.21 -12.75
C THR A 124 11.79 -2.95 -14.25
N ASP A 125 10.69 -2.63 -14.94
CA ASP A 125 10.70 -2.35 -16.38
C ASP A 125 11.17 -0.91 -16.66
N LEU A 126 11.14 -0.02 -15.66
CA LEU A 126 11.70 1.32 -15.75
C LEU A 126 13.20 1.27 -15.41
N LEU A 127 14.03 1.83 -16.29
CA LEU A 127 15.50 1.90 -16.21
C LEU A 127 16.06 2.67 -14.98
N HIS A 128 15.21 3.07 -14.03
CA HIS A 128 15.59 3.87 -12.87
C HIS A 128 15.78 2.97 -11.64
N ASN A 129 16.94 2.33 -11.54
CA ASN A 129 17.33 1.47 -10.42
C ASN A 129 17.21 2.15 -9.03
N HIS A 130 17.12 3.49 -8.98
CA HIS A 130 16.91 4.24 -7.74
C HIS A 130 15.60 3.89 -7.01
N GLN A 131 14.55 3.48 -7.73
CA GLN A 131 13.31 3.05 -7.09
C GLN A 131 13.50 1.73 -6.32
N VAL A 132 14.30 0.82 -6.87
CA VAL A 132 14.65 -0.45 -6.23
C VAL A 132 15.51 -0.19 -5.00
N GLU A 133 16.56 0.62 -5.13
CA GLU A 133 17.46 0.97 -4.02
C GLU A 133 16.70 1.59 -2.84
N LEU A 134 15.80 2.54 -3.11
CA LEU A 134 14.97 3.15 -2.07
C LEU A 134 14.06 2.12 -1.40
N ALA A 135 13.42 1.23 -2.18
CA ALA A 135 12.55 0.20 -1.65
C ALA A 135 13.33 -0.82 -0.79
N GLU A 136 14.54 -1.20 -1.20
CA GLU A 136 15.44 -2.09 -0.45
C GLU A 136 15.86 -1.46 0.87
N VAL A 137 16.36 -0.23 0.86
CA VAL A 137 16.79 0.48 2.08
C VAL A 137 15.64 0.61 3.07
N LEU A 138 14.44 1.00 2.61
CA LEU A 138 13.28 1.14 3.50
C LEU A 138 12.80 -0.22 4.04
N ALA A 139 12.93 -1.29 3.26
CA ALA A 139 12.57 -2.63 3.70
C ALA A 139 13.58 -3.19 4.72
N GLU A 140 14.88 -2.95 4.52
CA GLU A 140 15.94 -3.29 5.48
C GLU A 140 15.73 -2.59 6.83
N GLN A 141 15.32 -1.33 6.80
CA GLN A 141 14.98 -0.55 7.98
C GLN A 141 13.60 -0.91 8.57
N GLN A 142 12.89 -1.86 7.97
CA GLN A 142 11.57 -2.32 8.40
C GLN A 142 10.51 -1.21 8.42
N TYR A 143 10.62 -0.23 7.53
CA TYR A 143 9.59 0.79 7.33
C TYR A 143 8.52 0.34 6.33
N VAL A 144 8.91 -0.51 5.37
CA VAL A 144 8.03 -1.01 4.31
C VAL A 144 8.27 -2.49 4.07
N VAL A 145 7.35 -3.16 3.38
CA VAL A 145 7.57 -4.48 2.79
C VAL A 145 7.99 -4.31 1.35
N TYR A 146 9.09 -4.95 0.95
CA TYR A 146 9.46 -5.06 -0.45
C TYR A 146 8.56 -6.08 -1.15
N GLY A 147 7.78 -5.64 -2.13
CA GLY A 147 6.89 -6.49 -2.92
C GLY A 147 7.46 -6.80 -4.31
N LYS A 148 7.17 -8.00 -4.80
CA LYS A 148 7.50 -8.44 -6.17
C LYS A 148 6.21 -8.68 -6.93
N LEU A 149 6.18 -8.37 -8.22
CA LEU A 149 4.99 -8.61 -9.06
C LEU A 149 4.61 -10.09 -9.10
N ASP A 150 5.61 -10.97 -9.21
CA ASP A 150 5.40 -12.42 -9.35
C ASP A 150 5.02 -13.12 -8.03
N ASP A 151 5.17 -12.45 -6.89
CA ASP A 151 4.92 -13.02 -5.55
C ASP A 151 4.24 -11.99 -4.63
N LEU A 152 3.31 -11.22 -5.20
CA LEU A 152 2.57 -10.21 -4.46
C LEU A 152 1.67 -10.78 -3.35
N PRO A 153 1.10 -12.01 -3.46
CA PRO A 153 0.34 -12.61 -2.35
C PRO A 153 1.17 -12.79 -1.08
N ALA A 154 2.46 -13.17 -1.18
CA ALA A 154 3.33 -13.32 -0.01
C ALA A 154 3.54 -12.01 0.76
N ALA A 155 3.55 -10.87 0.04
CA ALA A 155 3.69 -9.56 0.66
C ALA A 155 2.52 -9.21 1.61
N ILE A 156 1.35 -9.84 1.45
CA ILE A 156 0.20 -9.66 2.35
C ILE A 156 0.53 -10.22 3.74
N GLU A 157 1.14 -11.40 3.81
CA GLU A 157 1.53 -11.97 5.10
C GLU A 157 2.61 -11.12 5.79
N ASP A 158 3.59 -10.67 5.02
CA ASP A 158 4.68 -9.86 5.55
C ASP A 158 4.23 -8.48 6.02
N VAL A 159 3.24 -7.87 5.36
CA VAL A 159 2.69 -6.59 5.82
C VAL A 159 1.90 -6.76 7.12
N GLU A 160 1.23 -7.90 7.33
CA GLU A 160 0.57 -8.18 8.61
C GLU A 160 1.59 -8.35 9.75
N LYS A 161 2.76 -8.95 9.47
CA LYS A 161 3.88 -9.01 10.42
C LYS A 161 4.44 -7.61 10.68
N LEU A 162 4.63 -6.81 9.62
CA LEU A 162 5.11 -5.43 9.73
C LEU A 162 4.16 -4.57 10.57
N ARG A 163 2.84 -4.64 10.34
CA ARG A 163 1.83 -3.92 11.13
C ARG A 163 1.98 -4.19 12.62
N ARG A 164 2.33 -5.43 12.99
CA ARG A 164 2.54 -5.77 14.41
C ARG A 164 3.75 -5.06 15.01
N ARG A 165 4.84 -4.94 14.25
CA ARG A 165 6.11 -4.32 14.67
C ARG A 165 6.07 -2.80 14.62
N MET A 166 5.36 -2.20 13.65
CA MET A 166 5.18 -0.74 13.56
C MET A 166 4.56 -0.14 14.84
N ARG A 167 3.85 -0.96 15.63
CA ARG A 167 3.31 -0.56 16.94
C ARG A 167 4.35 -0.49 18.06
N ASP A 168 5.43 -1.25 17.92
CA ASP A 168 6.55 -1.25 18.86
C ASP A 168 7.59 -0.17 18.50
N TRP A 169 7.25 0.72 17.55
CA TRP A 169 8.08 1.83 17.11
C TRP A 169 7.73 3.11 17.89
N PRO A 170 8.73 3.88 18.37
CA PRO A 170 10.16 3.68 18.13
C PRO A 170 10.78 2.64 19.06
N PRO A 171 11.88 2.00 18.63
CA PRO A 171 12.62 1.07 19.48
C PRO A 171 12.98 1.74 20.81
N LEU A 172 12.82 0.99 21.91
CA LEU A 172 13.00 1.36 23.34
C LEU A 172 14.33 2.08 23.71
N ARG A 173 15.21 2.36 22.74
CA ARG A 173 16.44 3.16 22.91
C ARG A 173 16.25 4.65 22.69
N SER A 174 15.11 5.11 22.18
CA SER A 174 14.78 6.53 22.11
C SER A 174 13.92 6.92 23.31
N GLY A 175 14.44 7.80 24.17
CA GLY A 175 13.81 8.21 25.44
C GLY A 175 12.29 8.31 25.39
N GLU A 176 11.65 7.59 26.30
CA GLU A 176 10.24 7.14 26.31
C GLU A 176 9.15 8.24 26.35
N GLU A 177 9.48 9.50 26.07
CA GLU A 177 8.49 10.61 26.10
C GLU A 177 8.33 11.37 24.77
N LYS A 178 9.21 11.15 23.78
CA LYS A 178 9.29 12.03 22.59
C LYS A 178 8.37 11.65 21.41
N TYR A 179 7.92 10.40 21.30
CA TYR A 179 7.24 9.89 20.09
C TYR A 179 5.89 9.22 20.42
N LYS A 180 4.86 10.03 20.70
CA LYS A 180 3.52 9.55 21.11
C LYS A 180 2.71 8.94 19.97
N HIS A 181 3.06 9.24 18.71
CA HIS A 181 2.40 8.74 17.51
C HIS A 181 3.25 7.74 16.71
N GLY A 182 4.29 7.15 17.34
CA GLY A 182 5.10 6.09 16.75
C GLY A 182 5.93 6.55 15.54
N LEU A 183 5.86 5.81 14.43
CA LEU A 183 6.66 6.09 13.23
C LEU A 183 6.42 7.48 12.64
N ALA A 184 5.21 8.03 12.78
CA ALA A 184 4.87 9.35 12.28
C ALA A 184 5.72 10.47 12.92
N ASP A 185 5.95 10.40 14.23
CA ASP A 185 6.75 11.40 14.95
C ASP A 185 8.24 11.26 14.61
N VAL A 186 8.74 10.03 14.44
CA VAL A 186 10.13 9.79 14.00
C VAL A 186 10.36 10.33 12.61
N MET A 187 9.43 10.08 11.68
CA MET A 187 9.52 10.63 10.34
C MET A 187 9.42 12.15 10.31
N ALA A 188 8.57 12.75 11.15
CA ALA A 188 8.51 14.20 11.26
C ALA A 188 9.84 14.78 11.78
N GLU A 189 10.48 14.15 12.77
CA GLU A 189 11.78 14.59 13.27
C GLU A 189 12.89 14.43 12.22
N GLU A 190 13.04 13.25 11.62
CA GLU A 190 14.08 12.96 10.61
C GLU A 190 13.95 13.83 9.36
N MET A 191 12.72 14.20 9.00
CA MET A 191 12.44 15.04 7.83
C MET A 191 12.34 16.54 8.16
N GLY A 192 12.57 16.93 9.42
CA GLY A 192 12.54 18.32 9.88
C GLY A 192 11.16 18.98 9.81
N TRP A 193 10.09 18.20 9.93
CA TRP A 193 8.72 18.70 9.90
C TRP A 193 8.26 19.11 11.30
N GLN A 194 7.73 20.33 11.43
CA GLN A 194 7.02 20.73 12.64
C GLN A 194 5.74 19.91 12.73
N ILE A 195 5.63 19.11 13.79
CA ILE A 195 4.38 18.49 14.22
C ILE A 195 3.59 19.62 14.90
N ASP A 196 2.60 20.16 14.20
CA ASP A 196 1.60 21.07 14.79
C ASP A 196 0.58 20.29 15.63
#